data_AF-L7LYH3-F1
#
_entry.id   AF-L7LYH3-F1
#
_cell.length_a   1.000
_cell.length_b   1.000
_cell.length_c   1.000
_cell.angle_alpha   90.00
_cell.angle_beta   90.00
_cell.angle_gamma   90.00
#
_symmetry.space_group_name_H-M   'P 1'
#
loop_
_entity.id
_entity.type
_entity.pdbx_description
1 polymer ?
#
loop_
_entity_poly.entity_id
_entity_poly.type
_entity_poly.pdbx_seq_one_letter_code
_entity_poly.pdbx_strand_id
1 'polypeptide(L)'
;MDSLAHGFILGAIIFMLSGANGMQNIPDKSKWVESTSPSHRVITDAYFGGHRLAEVFLDGYGHIQSCNMFGDRALISELLQSAPAFVVDQVDEYQMTNVVQQCEQRPQNAKDSYFPRLRDKGLQGALIFPGTKWCGAGDIATDYNDLGESWQADMCCREHDSAKESIPAFGAKRGIRNRLFYTMTGCEADKKFFNCLLNAQTFTAFSLGIGYFDLLRTKCYKYDRPTKCADKHRRRKPHQKEPCIKFVVDKWGVKKWRVYDPPNFFKAYFLAKVGVKDVNDVWTSETKK
;
A
#
# COMPACT_ATOMS: atom_id res chain seq x y z
N MET A 1 33.03 18.60 -3.61
CA MET A 1 33.87 18.66 -2.40
C MET A 1 32.89 18.82 -1.25
N ASP A 2 32.14 17.76 -0.97
CA ASP A 2 32.38 16.78 0.11
C ASP A 2 31.67 17.25 1.39
N SER A 3 31.12 16.43 2.27
CA SER A 3 30.61 15.06 2.31
C SER A 3 30.10 14.90 3.76
N LEU A 4 29.42 13.79 4.05
CA LEU A 4 29.15 13.19 5.37
C LEU A 4 27.94 13.75 6.14
N ALA A 5 26.79 13.07 6.17
CA ALA A 5 26.49 11.78 6.82
C ALA A 5 26.55 11.84 8.36
N HIS A 6 25.42 11.56 9.02
CA HIS A 6 25.37 10.99 10.36
C HIS A 6 24.19 10.02 10.43
N GLY A 7 24.51 8.77 10.75
CA GLY A 7 23.56 7.70 11.03
C GLY A 7 23.35 7.45 12.53
N PHE A 8 22.29 6.68 12.79
CA PHE A 8 22.04 5.73 13.88
C PHE A 8 21.88 6.18 15.35
N ILE A 9 21.17 5.27 16.08
CA ILE A 9 20.95 5.12 17.54
C ILE A 9 19.59 5.71 18.00
N LEU A 10 18.63 4.98 18.62
CA LEU A 10 18.72 4.05 19.75
C LEU A 10 17.72 2.86 19.64
N GLY A 11 18.17 1.70 20.12
CA GLY A 11 17.32 0.60 20.58
C GLY A 11 17.00 0.66 22.08
N ALA A 12 16.15 -0.29 22.47
CA ALA A 12 15.80 -0.79 23.82
C ALA A 12 14.80 0.00 24.69
N ILE A 13 13.64 -0.64 24.96
CA ILE A 13 13.01 -0.66 26.30
C ILE A 13 12.70 -2.13 26.65
N ILE A 14 13.08 -2.47 27.89
CA ILE A 14 13.21 -3.78 28.54
C ILE A 14 11.91 -4.21 29.27
N PHE A 15 11.66 -5.52 29.22
CA PHE A 15 10.95 -6.43 30.15
C PHE A 15 9.81 -5.94 31.07
N MET A 16 8.68 -6.67 30.97
CA MET A 16 7.85 -7.07 32.12
C MET A 16 7.60 -8.58 32.04
N LEU A 17 8.14 -9.33 33.00
CA LEU A 17 7.86 -10.76 33.24
C LEU A 17 6.60 -10.90 34.10
N SER A 18 5.67 -11.75 33.66
CA SER A 18 4.92 -12.63 34.56
C SER A 18 4.22 -13.75 33.77
N GLY A 19 4.82 -14.94 33.80
CA GLY A 19 4.17 -16.24 33.98
C GLY A 19 3.21 -16.79 32.93
N ALA A 20 3.69 -17.79 32.17
CA ALA A 20 3.18 -19.17 32.14
C ALA A 20 3.22 -19.79 30.73
N ASN A 21 4.14 -20.74 30.56
CA ASN A 21 4.12 -21.90 29.67
C ASN A 21 3.27 -21.83 28.39
N GLY A 22 3.93 -21.55 27.27
CA GLY A 22 3.45 -21.86 25.93
C GLY A 22 4.65 -22.15 25.04
N MET A 23 4.77 -23.40 24.60
CA MET A 23 5.87 -23.95 23.80
C MET A 23 6.32 -23.01 22.67
N GLN A 24 7.63 -22.80 22.59
CA GLN A 24 8.31 -22.25 21.42
C GLN A 24 8.03 -23.16 20.21
N ASN A 25 7.18 -22.71 19.29
CA ASN A 25 7.20 -23.23 17.92
C ASN A 25 8.26 -22.45 17.14
N ILE A 26 9.53 -22.85 17.31
CA ILE A 26 10.56 -22.55 16.31
C ILE A 26 10.15 -23.33 15.06
N PRO A 27 9.97 -22.68 13.89
CA PRO A 27 9.68 -23.40 12.66
C PRO A 27 10.83 -24.40 12.42
N ASP A 28 10.48 -25.68 12.40
CA ASP A 28 11.43 -26.75 12.11
C ASP A 28 12.05 -26.53 10.73
N LYS A 29 13.38 -26.32 10.70
CA LYS A 29 14.17 -26.11 9.48
C LYS A 29 14.17 -27.35 8.58
N SER A 30 13.72 -28.51 9.06
CA SER A 30 13.63 -29.75 8.27
C SER A 30 12.57 -29.71 7.16
N LYS A 31 11.59 -28.79 7.23
CA LYS A 31 10.52 -28.65 6.23
C LYS A 31 10.92 -27.95 4.93
N TRP A 32 12.16 -27.47 4.82
CA TRP A 32 12.67 -26.86 3.58
C TRP A 32 13.20 -27.88 2.55
N VAL A 33 13.15 -29.18 2.88
CA VAL A 33 13.59 -30.28 2.00
C VAL A 33 12.39 -31.00 1.37
N GLU A 34 11.34 -30.26 1.03
CA GLU A 34 10.23 -30.78 0.24
C GLU A 34 10.11 -29.92 -1.03
N SER A 35 10.95 -30.28 -2.01
CA SER A 35 11.01 -29.80 -3.39
C SER A 35 10.75 -28.31 -3.64
N THR A 36 11.77 -27.46 -3.49
CA THR A 36 11.78 -26.19 -4.22
C THR A 36 11.88 -26.50 -5.72
N SER A 37 10.77 -26.38 -6.43
CA SER A 37 10.71 -26.57 -7.88
C SER A 37 11.64 -25.57 -8.57
N PRO A 38 12.43 -25.97 -9.61
CA PRO A 38 13.16 -25.03 -10.45
C PRO A 38 12.24 -23.99 -11.13
N SER A 39 10.92 -24.23 -11.10
CA SER A 39 9.89 -23.34 -11.63
C SER A 39 9.49 -22.17 -10.71
N HIS A 40 10.17 -21.93 -9.59
CA HIS A 40 9.85 -20.81 -8.71
C HIS A 40 11.15 -20.16 -8.18
N ARG A 41 11.40 -18.90 -8.56
CA ARG A 41 12.65 -18.18 -8.25
C ARG A 41 12.36 -16.80 -7.67
N VAL A 42 13.30 -16.28 -6.88
CA VAL A 42 13.31 -14.89 -6.40
C VAL A 42 14.46 -14.17 -7.07
N ILE A 43 14.19 -13.11 -7.82
CA ILE A 43 15.19 -12.35 -8.56
C ILE A 43 15.26 -10.93 -7.97
N THR A 44 16.45 -10.40 -7.70
CA THR A 44 16.58 -9.07 -7.10
C THR A 44 17.88 -8.35 -7.49
N ASP A 45 17.79 -7.02 -7.59
CA ASP A 45 18.94 -6.13 -7.77
C ASP A 45 19.38 -5.43 -6.47
N ALA A 46 18.78 -5.77 -5.33
CA ALA A 46 19.05 -5.12 -4.05
C ALA A 46 20.52 -5.23 -3.61
N TYR A 47 21.20 -6.31 -4.00
CA TYR A 47 22.64 -6.53 -3.72
C TYR A 47 23.56 -5.60 -4.53
N PHE A 48 23.05 -4.99 -5.59
CA PHE A 48 23.76 -4.03 -6.44
C PHE A 48 23.31 -2.58 -6.19
N GLY A 49 22.68 -2.32 -5.04
CA GLY A 49 22.19 -0.98 -4.67
C GLY A 49 20.80 -0.63 -5.19
N GLY A 50 20.19 -1.54 -5.96
CA GLY A 50 18.81 -1.46 -6.39
C GLY A 50 17.81 -1.59 -5.25
N HIS A 51 16.55 -1.78 -5.62
CA HIS A 51 15.43 -1.86 -4.68
C HIS A 51 14.24 -2.63 -5.27
N ARG A 52 14.49 -3.52 -6.22
CA ARG A 52 13.46 -4.29 -6.90
C ARG A 52 13.62 -5.76 -6.52
N LEU A 53 12.50 -6.44 -6.35
CA LEU A 53 12.44 -7.88 -6.18
C LEU A 53 11.27 -8.44 -6.99
N ALA A 54 11.52 -9.53 -7.70
CA ALA A 54 10.54 -10.28 -8.47
C ALA A 54 10.52 -11.72 -7.97
N GLU A 55 9.38 -12.16 -7.46
CA GLU A 55 9.12 -13.59 -7.27
C GLU A 55 8.45 -14.10 -8.55
N VAL A 56 9.14 -14.97 -9.29
CA VAL A 56 8.73 -15.45 -10.61
C VAL A 56 8.34 -16.92 -10.58
N PHE A 57 7.25 -17.23 -11.24
CA PHE A 57 6.71 -18.58 -11.38
C PHE A 57 6.79 -18.99 -12.84
N LEU A 58 7.56 -20.03 -13.12
CA LEU A 58 7.89 -20.50 -14.46
C LEU A 58 7.01 -21.68 -14.89
N ASP A 59 6.83 -21.82 -16.20
CA ASP A 59 6.24 -23.02 -16.81
C ASP A 59 7.26 -24.18 -16.93
N GLY A 60 6.83 -25.31 -17.48
CA GLY A 60 7.71 -26.47 -17.72
C GLY A 60 8.81 -26.22 -18.77
N TYR A 61 8.77 -25.09 -19.48
CA TYR A 61 9.77 -24.65 -20.46
C TYR A 61 10.68 -23.54 -19.92
N GLY A 62 10.46 -23.05 -18.71
CA GLY A 62 11.21 -21.96 -18.09
C GLY A 62 10.71 -20.55 -18.40
N HIS A 63 9.53 -20.39 -19.01
CA HIS A 63 8.93 -19.07 -19.23
C HIS A 63 8.15 -18.57 -18.03
N ILE A 64 8.21 -17.26 -17.78
CA ILE A 64 7.47 -16.60 -16.69
C ILE A 64 5.95 -16.65 -16.97
N GLN A 65 5.20 -17.35 -16.12
CA GLN A 65 3.73 -17.37 -16.14
C GLN A 65 3.11 -16.28 -15.27
N SER A 66 3.65 -16.06 -14.07
CA SER A 66 3.16 -15.08 -13.09
C SER A 66 4.31 -14.46 -12.31
N CYS A 67 4.08 -13.27 -11.74
CA CYS A 67 5.06 -12.54 -10.95
C CYS A 67 4.43 -11.86 -9.74
N ASN A 68 5.11 -11.89 -8.59
CA ASN A 68 4.86 -10.95 -7.50
C ASN A 68 6.02 -9.94 -7.46
N MET A 69 5.74 -8.67 -7.68
CA MET A 69 6.73 -7.59 -7.78
C MET A 69 6.73 -6.72 -6.53
N PHE A 70 7.92 -6.32 -6.07
CA PHE A 70 8.12 -5.49 -4.88
C PHE A 70 9.11 -4.36 -5.19
N GLY A 71 8.82 -3.17 -4.67
CA GLY A 71 9.66 -1.97 -4.81
C GLY A 71 10.16 -1.37 -3.50
N ASP A 72 9.57 -1.71 -2.35
CA ASP A 72 9.98 -1.13 -1.07
C ASP A 72 11.28 -1.76 -0.54
N ARG A 73 12.34 -0.96 -0.45
CA ARG A 73 13.68 -1.40 0.00
C ARG A 73 13.66 -2.05 1.38
N ALA A 74 12.87 -1.53 2.33
CA ALA A 74 12.84 -2.05 3.70
C ALA A 74 12.12 -3.40 3.75
N LEU A 75 10.99 -3.51 3.04
CA LEU A 75 10.26 -4.75 2.87
C LEU A 75 11.12 -5.81 2.18
N ILE A 76 11.77 -5.48 1.07
CA ILE A 76 12.66 -6.40 0.34
C ILE A 76 13.78 -6.90 1.24
N SER A 77 14.40 -6.01 2.04
CA SER A 77 15.43 -6.41 3.00
C SER A 77 14.90 -7.41 4.03
N GLU A 78 13.65 -7.26 4.49
CA GLU A 78 13.01 -8.21 5.40
C GLU A 78 12.66 -9.54 4.71
N LEU A 79 12.11 -9.49 3.49
CA LEU A 79 11.77 -10.68 2.70
C LEU A 79 13.00 -11.54 2.43
N LEU A 80 14.12 -10.93 2.01
CA LEU A 80 15.36 -11.62 1.70
C LEU A 80 15.99 -12.33 2.92
N GLN A 81 15.75 -11.87 4.15
CA GLN A 81 16.19 -12.57 5.36
C GLN A 81 15.48 -13.90 5.57
N SER A 82 14.28 -14.05 5.01
CA SER A 82 13.47 -15.27 5.10
C SER A 82 13.60 -16.21 3.88
N ALA A 83 14.20 -15.73 2.79
CA ALA A 83 14.38 -16.51 1.57
C ALA A 83 15.64 -17.40 1.64
N PRO A 84 15.56 -18.70 1.30
CA PRO A 84 16.75 -19.53 1.17
C PRO A 84 17.70 -19.00 0.08
N ALA A 85 19.00 -18.93 0.35
CA ALA A 85 19.97 -18.33 -0.58
C ALA A 85 19.96 -18.98 -1.98
N PHE A 86 19.66 -20.28 -2.08
CA PHE A 86 19.68 -21.01 -3.35
C PHE A 86 18.49 -20.69 -4.29
N VAL A 87 17.40 -20.11 -3.79
CA VAL A 87 16.28 -19.67 -4.64
C VAL A 87 16.44 -18.23 -5.13
N VAL A 88 17.39 -17.49 -4.57
CA VAL A 88 17.61 -16.06 -4.83
C VAL A 88 18.66 -15.87 -5.92
N ASP A 89 18.22 -15.37 -7.08
CA ASP A 89 19.08 -14.88 -8.14
C ASP A 89 19.40 -13.40 -7.92
N GLN A 90 20.70 -13.10 -7.81
CA GLN A 90 21.21 -11.74 -7.71
C GLN A 90 21.54 -11.24 -9.11
N VAL A 91 20.94 -10.14 -9.51
CA VAL A 91 21.07 -9.59 -10.88
C VAL A 91 21.41 -8.11 -10.83
N ASP A 92 22.07 -7.60 -11.86
CA ASP A 92 22.30 -6.16 -11.99
C ASP A 92 21.02 -5.40 -12.40
N GLU A 93 21.10 -4.08 -12.44
CA GLU A 93 19.97 -3.21 -12.76
C GLU A 93 19.41 -3.43 -14.18
N TYR A 94 20.26 -3.76 -15.14
CA TYR A 94 19.87 -3.99 -16.53
C TYR A 94 19.12 -5.31 -16.67
N GLN A 95 19.68 -6.38 -16.10
CA GLN A 95 19.05 -7.69 -16.04
C GLN A 95 17.70 -7.62 -15.31
N MET A 96 17.62 -6.87 -14.21
CA MET A 96 16.38 -6.70 -13.48
C MET A 96 15.32 -5.93 -14.27
N THR A 97 15.73 -4.95 -15.08
CA THR A 97 14.82 -4.24 -15.98
C THR A 97 14.19 -5.19 -17.01
N ASN A 98 14.96 -6.15 -17.52
CA ASN A 98 14.42 -7.20 -18.41
C ASN A 98 13.41 -8.12 -17.69
N VAL A 99 13.61 -8.39 -16.40
CA VAL A 99 12.65 -9.16 -15.58
C VAL A 99 11.37 -8.36 -15.37
N VAL A 100 11.48 -7.08 -15.00
CA VAL A 100 10.33 -6.17 -14.83
C VAL A 100 9.48 -6.12 -16.10
N GLN A 101 10.10 -5.96 -17.28
CA GLN A 101 9.39 -5.95 -18.57
C GLN A 101 8.64 -7.26 -18.85
N GLN A 102 9.25 -8.41 -18.55
CA GLN A 102 8.58 -9.70 -18.74
C GLN A 102 7.41 -9.95 -17.78
N CYS A 103 7.45 -9.32 -16.60
CA CYS A 103 6.44 -9.41 -15.57
C CYS A 103 5.28 -8.42 -15.73
N GLU A 104 5.44 -7.38 -16.54
CA GLU A 104 4.52 -6.23 -16.60
C GLU A 104 3.05 -6.64 -16.82
N GLN A 105 2.79 -7.58 -17.72
CA GLN A 105 1.43 -8.08 -18.02
C GLN A 105 1.10 -9.41 -17.33
N ARG A 106 1.96 -9.88 -16.42
CA ARG A 106 1.76 -11.19 -15.79
C ARG A 106 0.87 -11.04 -14.55
N PRO A 107 -0.04 -11.99 -14.31
CA PRO A 107 -0.84 -11.98 -13.10
C PRO A 107 0.05 -12.18 -11.87
N GLN A 108 -0.44 -11.71 -10.73
CA GLN A 108 0.16 -12.02 -9.43
C GLN A 108 -0.21 -13.43 -8.98
N ASN A 109 0.67 -14.07 -8.22
CA ASN A 109 0.43 -15.36 -7.57
C ASN A 109 0.83 -15.32 -6.09
N ALA A 110 0.11 -14.52 -5.30
CA ALA A 110 0.36 -14.40 -3.86
C ALA A 110 0.04 -15.69 -3.06
N LYS A 111 -0.76 -16.61 -3.62
CA LYS A 111 -1.17 -17.85 -2.92
C LYS A 111 -0.02 -18.83 -2.78
N ASP A 112 0.82 -18.90 -3.81
CA ASP A 112 1.96 -19.82 -3.92
C ASP A 112 3.29 -19.15 -3.57
N SER A 113 3.25 -17.92 -3.05
CA SER A 113 4.44 -17.18 -2.64
C SER A 113 5.25 -17.91 -1.56
N TYR A 114 6.57 -17.86 -1.69
CA TYR A 114 7.54 -18.27 -0.67
C TYR A 114 7.39 -17.48 0.62
N PHE A 115 6.93 -16.22 0.53
CA PHE A 115 6.82 -15.33 1.69
C PHE A 115 5.48 -15.57 2.39
N PRO A 116 5.46 -16.22 3.57
CA PRO A 116 4.20 -16.62 4.20
C PRO A 116 3.31 -15.42 4.54
N ARG A 117 3.91 -14.25 4.79
CA ARG A 117 3.20 -12.99 5.08
C ARG A 117 2.38 -12.45 3.91
N LEU A 118 2.65 -12.86 2.66
CA LEU A 118 1.84 -12.49 1.49
C LEU A 118 0.63 -13.40 1.27
N ARG A 119 0.68 -14.60 1.85
CA ARG A 119 -0.48 -15.51 1.90
C ARG A 119 -1.57 -14.91 2.81
N ASP A 120 -1.17 -14.13 3.80
CA ASP A 120 -2.06 -13.25 4.55
C ASP A 120 -2.45 -12.04 3.68
N LYS A 121 -3.76 -11.87 3.45
CA LYS A 121 -4.34 -10.81 2.60
C LYS A 121 -3.88 -9.39 2.94
N GLY A 122 -3.34 -9.17 4.15
CA GLY A 122 -2.86 -7.87 4.61
C GLY A 122 -1.70 -7.31 3.80
N LEU A 123 -0.78 -8.14 3.29
CA LEU A 123 0.43 -7.68 2.61
C LEU A 123 0.33 -7.75 1.07
N GLN A 124 -0.77 -8.28 0.53
CA GLN A 124 -1.01 -8.30 -0.93
C GLN A 124 -1.07 -6.88 -1.53
N GLY A 125 -1.50 -5.89 -0.74
CA GLY A 125 -1.48 -4.49 -1.15
C GLY A 125 -0.08 -3.87 -1.22
N ALA A 126 0.97 -4.58 -0.78
CA ALA A 126 2.36 -4.13 -0.94
C ALA A 126 2.94 -4.51 -2.31
N LEU A 127 2.32 -5.47 -3.02
CA LEU A 127 2.76 -5.85 -4.36
C LEU A 127 2.50 -4.72 -5.34
N ILE A 128 3.41 -4.54 -6.29
CA ILE A 128 3.16 -3.66 -7.43
C ILE A 128 2.02 -4.24 -8.27
N PHE A 129 1.01 -3.42 -8.52
CA PHE A 129 -0.17 -3.81 -9.28
C PHE A 129 0.24 -4.14 -10.74
N PRO A 130 -0.26 -5.23 -11.34
CA PRO A 130 0.10 -5.60 -12.72
C PRO A 130 -0.15 -4.48 -13.73
N GLY A 131 0.80 -4.27 -14.64
CA GLY A 131 0.78 -3.20 -15.64
C GLY A 131 1.15 -1.82 -15.10
N THR A 132 1.63 -1.71 -13.86
CA THR A 132 2.07 -0.46 -13.23
C THR A 132 3.49 -0.62 -12.67
N LYS A 133 4.16 0.49 -12.41
CA LYS A 133 5.49 0.52 -11.77
C LYS A 133 5.51 1.25 -10.44
N TRP A 134 4.51 2.10 -10.19
CA TRP A 134 4.41 2.96 -9.01
C TRP A 134 3.28 2.55 -8.07
N CYS A 135 2.36 1.69 -8.49
CA CYS A 135 1.20 1.35 -7.67
C CYS A 135 1.46 0.15 -6.75
N GLY A 136 2.11 0.37 -5.61
CA GLY A 136 2.31 -0.63 -4.56
C GLY A 136 3.09 -0.05 -3.37
N ALA A 137 3.81 -0.90 -2.62
CA ALA A 137 4.77 -0.40 -1.65
C ALA A 137 6.10 -0.09 -2.35
N GLY A 138 6.49 1.19 -2.35
CA GLY A 138 7.60 1.69 -3.16
C GLY A 138 7.26 1.61 -4.65
N ASP A 139 8.28 1.58 -5.49
CA ASP A 139 8.15 1.50 -6.94
C ASP A 139 9.20 0.54 -7.54
N ILE A 140 8.96 0.11 -8.77
CA ILE A 140 9.90 -0.68 -9.57
C ILE A 140 10.37 0.09 -10.82
N ALA A 141 10.18 1.41 -10.82
CA ALA A 141 10.50 2.29 -11.93
C ALA A 141 12.02 2.53 -11.99
N THR A 142 12.56 2.70 -13.19
CA THR A 142 13.98 3.08 -13.35
C THR A 142 14.20 4.58 -13.14
N ASP A 143 13.20 5.39 -13.48
CA ASP A 143 13.21 6.83 -13.31
C ASP A 143 11.78 7.38 -13.24
N TYR A 144 11.65 8.68 -12.95
CA TYR A 144 10.36 9.36 -12.79
C TYR A 144 9.41 9.19 -13.99
N ASN A 145 9.91 9.11 -15.23
CA ASN A 145 9.09 8.97 -16.42
C ASN A 145 8.79 7.52 -16.79
N ASP A 146 9.41 6.56 -16.10
CA ASP A 146 9.19 5.15 -16.34
C ASP A 146 7.83 4.70 -15.78
N LEU A 147 6.83 4.68 -16.66
CA LEU A 147 5.48 4.23 -16.38
C LEU A 147 5.24 2.86 -17.02
N GLY A 148 4.42 2.04 -16.37
CA GLY A 148 3.90 0.82 -16.96
C GLY A 148 2.79 1.07 -17.98
N GLU A 149 2.37 0.01 -18.64
CA GLU A 149 1.34 0.01 -19.69
C GLU A 149 0.01 0.66 -19.24
N SER A 150 -0.39 0.45 -17.98
CA SER A 150 -1.54 1.14 -17.37
C SER A 150 -1.22 2.58 -16.98
N TRP A 151 -0.55 3.32 -17.86
CA TRP A 151 0.08 4.62 -17.60
C TRP A 151 -0.88 5.66 -17.01
N GLN A 152 -2.16 5.66 -17.38
CA GLN A 152 -3.15 6.59 -16.81
C GLN A 152 -3.38 6.38 -15.32
N ALA A 153 -3.33 5.12 -14.85
CA ALA A 153 -3.46 4.80 -13.44
C ALA A 153 -2.10 4.93 -12.74
N ASP A 154 -1.03 4.49 -13.40
CA ASP A 154 0.33 4.49 -12.85
C ASP A 154 0.84 5.90 -12.55
N MET A 155 0.54 6.87 -13.41
CA MET A 155 0.87 8.27 -13.14
C MET A 155 0.21 8.82 -11.87
N CYS A 156 -0.97 8.31 -11.50
CA CYS A 156 -1.67 8.72 -10.29
C CYS A 156 -0.92 8.23 -9.05
N CYS A 157 -0.37 7.01 -9.10
CA CYS A 157 0.44 6.44 -8.02
C CYS A 157 1.78 7.17 -7.90
N ARG A 158 2.48 7.42 -9.02
CA ARG A 158 3.73 8.20 -9.04
C ARG A 158 3.58 9.58 -8.38
N GLU A 159 2.53 10.32 -8.74
CA GLU A 159 2.26 11.64 -8.14
C GLU A 159 1.92 11.51 -6.64
N HIS A 160 1.22 10.45 -6.26
CA HIS A 160 0.85 10.18 -4.86
C HIS A 160 2.06 9.85 -3.99
N ASP A 161 3.02 9.09 -4.51
CA ASP A 161 4.26 8.75 -3.80
C ASP A 161 5.12 9.98 -3.49
N SER A 162 4.97 11.04 -4.29
CA SER A 162 5.62 12.35 -4.07
C SER A 162 4.95 13.21 -2.99
N ALA A 163 4.06 12.64 -2.17
CA ALA A 163 3.34 13.37 -1.12
C ALA A 163 4.28 14.00 -0.07
N LYS A 164 4.21 15.33 0.04
CA LYS A 164 5.01 16.12 1.02
C LYS A 164 4.67 15.84 2.48
N GLU A 165 3.43 15.45 2.76
CA GLU A 165 2.95 15.13 4.10
C GLU A 165 2.63 13.64 4.18
N SER A 166 3.44 12.91 4.92
CA SER A 166 3.23 11.49 5.22
C SER A 166 3.59 11.16 6.67
N ILE A 167 3.02 10.08 7.18
CA ILE A 167 3.37 9.42 8.44
C ILE A 167 3.65 7.96 8.06
N PRO A 168 4.88 7.46 8.26
CA PRO A 168 5.20 6.06 7.94
C PRO A 168 4.34 5.10 8.77
N ALA A 169 4.31 3.83 8.36
CA ALA A 169 3.65 2.77 9.12
C ALA A 169 4.05 2.82 10.60
N PHE A 170 3.07 2.71 11.50
CA PHE A 170 3.25 2.78 12.96
C PHE A 170 3.88 4.06 13.53
N GLY A 171 4.18 5.05 12.69
CA GLY A 171 4.81 6.32 13.06
C GLY A 171 3.84 7.32 13.68
N ALA A 172 4.37 8.48 14.08
CA ALA A 172 3.56 9.59 14.58
C ALA A 172 4.09 10.94 14.08
N LYS A 173 3.18 11.84 13.71
CA LYS A 173 3.48 13.21 13.29
C LYS A 173 2.33 14.13 13.68
N ARG A 174 2.61 15.36 14.09
CA ARG A 174 1.56 16.39 14.37
C ARG A 174 0.50 15.93 15.38
N GLY A 175 0.88 15.08 16.35
CA GLY A 175 -0.01 14.52 17.36
C GLY A 175 -0.95 13.41 16.84
N ILE A 176 -0.76 12.93 15.61
CA ILE A 176 -1.49 11.81 15.01
C ILE A 176 -0.56 10.60 14.97
N ARG A 177 -1.04 9.45 15.43
CA ARG A 177 -0.34 8.17 15.35
C ARG A 177 -0.95 7.34 14.23
N ASN A 178 -0.16 7.00 13.23
CA ASN A 178 -0.53 6.02 12.22
C ASN A 178 -0.51 4.63 12.87
N ARG A 179 -1.66 3.94 12.90
CA ARG A 179 -1.75 2.55 13.41
C ARG A 179 -1.80 1.53 12.29
N LEU A 180 -1.77 1.99 11.05
CA LEU A 180 -1.81 1.18 9.85
C LEU A 180 -0.39 0.67 9.57
N PHE A 181 -0.32 -0.49 8.94
CA PHE A 181 0.93 -1.13 8.51
C PHE A 181 1.45 -0.55 7.19
N TYR A 182 0.84 0.53 6.69
CA TYR A 182 1.20 1.26 5.49
C TYR A 182 1.23 2.77 5.77
N THR A 183 1.83 3.54 4.85
CA THR A 183 1.98 4.99 4.97
C THR A 183 0.64 5.71 4.98
N MET A 184 0.46 6.63 5.92
CA MET A 184 -0.68 7.55 5.97
C MET A 184 -0.26 8.90 5.38
N THR A 185 -0.94 9.37 4.33
CA THR A 185 -0.59 10.65 3.67
C THR A 185 -1.51 11.80 4.10
N GLY A 186 -1.13 13.02 3.71
CA GLY A 186 -1.96 14.20 3.88
C GLY A 186 -3.19 14.16 2.97
N CYS A 187 -4.34 14.64 3.47
CA CYS A 187 -5.60 14.60 2.72
C CYS A 187 -5.59 15.35 1.39
N GLU A 188 -4.64 16.24 1.15
CA GLU A 188 -4.48 16.88 -0.16
C GLU A 188 -4.00 15.88 -1.21
N ALA A 189 -2.97 15.08 -0.89
CA ALA A 189 -2.41 14.07 -1.80
C ALA A 189 -3.46 12.98 -2.09
N ASP A 190 -4.09 12.45 -1.04
CA ASP A 190 -5.12 11.42 -1.17
C ASP A 190 -6.35 11.90 -1.97
N LYS A 191 -6.73 13.18 -1.88
CA LYS A 191 -7.80 13.76 -2.72
C LYS A 191 -7.39 13.88 -4.18
N LYS A 192 -6.15 14.32 -4.45
CA LYS A 192 -5.62 14.36 -5.82
C LYS A 192 -5.57 12.97 -6.42
N PHE A 193 -5.09 11.99 -5.66
CA PHE A 193 -5.04 10.58 -6.04
C PHE A 193 -6.44 10.04 -6.35
N PHE A 194 -7.41 10.26 -5.47
CA PHE A 194 -8.80 9.87 -5.67
C PHE A 194 -9.36 10.41 -6.99
N ASN A 195 -9.22 11.72 -7.23
CA ASN A 195 -9.73 12.36 -8.44
C ASN A 195 -8.98 11.91 -9.70
N CYS A 196 -7.67 11.69 -9.61
CA CYS A 196 -6.85 11.17 -10.71
C CYS A 196 -7.36 9.79 -11.16
N LEU A 197 -7.54 8.86 -10.22
CA LEU A 197 -8.08 7.53 -10.52
C LEU A 197 -9.51 7.59 -11.06
N LEU A 198 -10.36 8.48 -10.51
CA LEU A 198 -11.72 8.68 -10.99
C LEU A 198 -11.75 9.15 -12.45
N ASN A 199 -10.84 10.05 -12.82
CA ASN A 199 -10.75 10.62 -14.16
C ASN A 199 -10.09 9.68 -15.18
N ALA A 200 -9.21 8.78 -14.74
CA ALA A 200 -8.56 7.81 -15.63
C ALA A 200 -9.56 6.85 -16.30
N GLN A 201 -10.67 6.54 -15.62
CA GLN A 201 -11.76 5.70 -16.14
C GLN A 201 -11.32 4.32 -16.72
N THR A 202 -10.18 3.78 -16.25
CA THR A 202 -9.68 2.46 -16.63
C THR A 202 -10.05 1.39 -15.61
N PHE A 203 -9.98 0.12 -15.99
CA PHE A 203 -10.16 -1.00 -15.06
C PHE A 203 -9.09 -1.01 -13.96
N THR A 204 -7.83 -0.72 -14.32
CA THR A 204 -6.71 -0.59 -13.38
C THR A 204 -6.98 0.50 -12.35
N ALA A 205 -7.40 1.69 -12.79
CA ALA A 205 -7.71 2.79 -11.89
C ALA A 205 -8.90 2.49 -10.96
N PHE A 206 -9.93 1.81 -11.48
CA PHE A 206 -11.06 1.35 -10.68
C PHE A 206 -10.64 0.36 -9.59
N SER A 207 -9.80 -0.62 -9.94
CA SER A 207 -9.31 -1.64 -9.02
C SER A 207 -8.42 -1.04 -7.93
N LEU A 208 -7.51 -0.15 -8.30
CA LEU A 208 -6.65 0.59 -7.37
C LEU A 208 -7.47 1.47 -6.42
N GLY A 209 -8.48 2.18 -6.94
CA GLY A 209 -9.35 3.04 -6.13
C GLY A 209 -10.15 2.24 -5.09
N ILE A 210 -10.69 1.08 -5.46
CA ILE A 210 -11.36 0.17 -4.51
C ILE A 210 -10.36 -0.38 -3.50
N GLY A 211 -9.20 -0.84 -3.95
CA GLY A 211 -8.14 -1.38 -3.08
C GLY A 211 -7.76 -0.38 -2.00
N TYR A 212 -7.42 0.85 -2.40
CA TYR A 212 -6.91 1.88 -1.51
C TYR A 212 -8.00 2.52 -0.62
N PHE A 213 -9.12 2.97 -1.20
CA PHE A 213 -10.11 3.75 -0.45
C PHE A 213 -11.19 2.90 0.22
N ASP A 214 -11.58 1.77 -0.37
CA ASP A 214 -12.74 1.00 0.11
C ASP A 214 -12.35 -0.25 0.92
N LEU A 215 -11.30 -0.98 0.48
CA LEU A 215 -10.84 -2.21 1.12
C LEU A 215 -9.83 -1.93 2.24
N LEU A 216 -8.74 -1.22 1.94
CA LEU A 216 -7.77 -0.80 2.96
C LEU A 216 -8.35 0.25 3.91
N ARG A 217 -9.38 0.98 3.45
CA ARG A 217 -10.00 2.10 4.16
C ARG A 217 -8.96 3.10 4.63
N THR A 218 -8.03 3.42 3.72
CA THR A 218 -6.93 4.33 4.02
C THR A 218 -7.48 5.67 4.50
N LYS A 219 -6.94 6.13 5.62
CA LYS A 219 -7.28 7.42 6.21
C LYS A 219 -6.20 8.41 5.87
N CYS A 220 -6.56 9.69 5.82
CA CYS A 220 -5.62 10.78 5.62
C CYS A 220 -5.64 11.75 6.79
N TYR A 221 -4.69 12.67 6.86
CA TYR A 221 -4.69 13.74 7.86
C TYR A 221 -4.56 15.14 7.29
N LYS A 222 -5.16 16.12 7.97
CA LYS A 222 -4.98 17.55 7.66
C LYS A 222 -5.30 18.44 8.87
N TYR A 223 -4.80 19.67 8.85
CA TYR A 223 -5.16 20.70 9.82
C TYR A 223 -6.48 21.37 9.39
N ASP A 224 -7.60 20.90 9.92
CA ASP A 224 -8.91 21.40 9.50
C ASP A 224 -10.01 21.22 10.56
N ARG A 225 -11.20 21.74 10.28
CA ARG A 225 -12.39 21.67 11.13
C ARG A 225 -13.05 20.29 11.08
N PRO A 226 -13.63 19.81 12.18
CA PRO A 226 -14.35 18.55 12.19
C PRO A 226 -15.58 18.59 11.28
N THR A 227 -16.05 17.42 10.87
CA THR A 227 -17.36 17.24 10.23
C THR A 227 -18.41 16.85 11.24
N LYS A 228 -19.66 17.24 11.00
CA LYS A 228 -20.83 16.85 11.80
C LYS A 228 -21.92 16.29 10.91
N CYS A 229 -22.75 15.43 11.51
CA CYS A 229 -23.92 14.89 10.83
C CYS A 229 -24.95 16.00 10.54
N ALA A 230 -25.46 16.03 9.32
CA ALA A 230 -26.45 17.00 8.84
C ALA A 230 -27.82 16.38 8.55
N ASP A 231 -28.05 15.14 8.96
CA ASP A 231 -29.30 14.43 8.71
C ASP A 231 -30.46 14.99 9.53
N LYS A 232 -31.54 15.39 8.83
CA LYS A 232 -32.76 15.90 9.47
C LYS A 232 -33.56 14.79 10.19
N HIS A 233 -33.49 13.55 9.72
CA HIS A 233 -34.26 12.42 10.26
C HIS A 233 -33.80 11.98 11.65
N ARG A 234 -32.49 12.07 11.93
CA ARG A 234 -31.91 11.76 13.24
C ARG A 234 -32.42 12.70 14.36
N ARG A 235 -32.90 13.90 14.00
CA ARG A 235 -33.57 14.81 14.95
C ARG A 235 -34.99 14.37 15.32
N ARG A 236 -35.64 13.54 14.50
CA ARG A 236 -37.04 13.11 14.67
C ARG A 236 -37.18 11.79 15.42
N LYS A 237 -36.16 10.92 15.42
CA LYS A 237 -36.14 9.63 16.14
C LYS A 237 -34.83 9.41 16.90
N PRO A 238 -34.59 10.12 18.01
CA PRO A 238 -33.32 10.09 18.74
C PRO A 238 -32.96 8.72 19.33
N HIS A 239 -33.92 7.78 19.44
CA HIS A 239 -33.70 6.43 19.96
C HIS A 239 -33.29 5.39 18.92
N GLN A 240 -33.37 5.69 17.62
CA GLN A 240 -32.84 4.82 16.56
C GLN A 240 -31.42 5.27 16.23
N LYS A 241 -30.42 4.40 16.51
CA LYS A 241 -29.02 4.61 16.12
C LYS A 241 -28.85 4.39 14.61
N GLU A 242 -29.47 5.23 13.80
CA GLU A 242 -29.26 5.23 12.35
C GLU A 242 -27.86 5.79 12.03
N PRO A 243 -27.09 5.14 11.12
CA PRO A 243 -25.83 5.68 10.63
C PRO A 243 -26.07 7.01 9.90
N CYS A 244 -25.15 7.96 10.07
CA CYS A 244 -25.26 9.25 9.40
C CYS A 244 -24.97 9.09 7.90
N ILE A 245 -25.85 9.65 7.07
CA ILE A 245 -25.80 9.58 5.61
C ILE A 245 -25.16 10.85 5.03
N LYS A 246 -25.44 12.02 5.62
CA LYS A 246 -24.91 13.31 5.15
C LYS A 246 -24.06 14.01 6.21
N PHE A 247 -22.82 14.33 5.84
CA PHE A 247 -21.91 15.10 6.66
C PHE A 247 -21.69 16.50 6.10
N VAL A 248 -21.42 17.47 6.97
CA VAL A 248 -21.01 18.83 6.62
C VAL A 248 -19.86 19.26 7.53
N VAL A 249 -19.04 20.21 7.08
CA VAL A 249 -18.02 20.83 7.93
C VAL A 249 -18.69 21.60 9.07
N ASP A 250 -18.24 21.39 10.30
CA ASP A 250 -18.70 22.17 11.44
C ASP A 250 -17.95 23.51 11.51
N LYS A 251 -18.62 24.58 11.06
CA LYS A 251 -18.05 25.94 11.02
C LYS A 251 -17.59 26.46 12.39
N TRP A 252 -18.20 25.96 13.47
CA TRP A 252 -17.89 26.34 14.86
C TRP A 252 -16.80 25.46 15.48
N GLY A 253 -16.44 24.36 14.82
CA GLY A 253 -15.40 23.46 15.30
C GLY A 253 -14.01 24.07 15.15
N VAL A 254 -13.20 23.96 16.20
CA VAL A 254 -11.81 24.43 16.19
C VAL A 254 -10.96 23.59 15.24
N LYS A 255 -10.17 24.28 14.40
CA LYS A 255 -9.19 23.66 13.51
C LYS A 255 -8.09 23.00 14.34
N LYS A 256 -7.78 21.75 14.01
CA LYS A 256 -6.59 21.05 14.51
C LYS A 256 -6.22 19.94 13.55
N TRP A 257 -5.04 19.36 13.75
CA TRP A 257 -4.66 18.14 13.06
C TRP A 257 -5.63 17.01 13.42
N ARG A 258 -6.29 16.44 12.40
CA ARG A 258 -7.26 15.36 12.54
C ARG A 258 -7.14 14.39 11.37
N VAL A 259 -7.65 13.20 11.61
CA VAL A 259 -7.79 12.13 10.63
C VAL A 259 -9.15 12.22 9.95
N TYR A 260 -9.18 11.97 8.65
CA TYR A 260 -10.39 11.97 7.82
C TYR A 260 -10.49 10.66 7.04
N ASP A 261 -11.72 10.19 6.91
CA ASP A 261 -12.11 9.06 6.07
C ASP A 261 -12.45 9.55 4.65
N PRO A 262 -11.99 8.85 3.61
CA PRO A 262 -12.38 9.11 2.23
C PRO A 262 -13.85 8.73 1.97
N PRO A 263 -14.48 9.29 0.91
CA PRO A 263 -15.74 8.78 0.40
C PRO A 263 -15.55 7.39 -0.22
N ASN A 264 -16.65 6.64 -0.38
CA ASN A 264 -16.60 5.33 -1.03
C ASN A 264 -16.28 5.48 -2.52
N PHE A 265 -15.16 4.89 -2.95
CA PHE A 265 -14.66 5.04 -4.32
C PHE A 265 -15.54 4.31 -5.34
N PHE A 266 -15.99 3.09 -5.04
CA PHE A 266 -16.90 2.34 -5.91
C PHE A 266 -18.13 3.17 -6.28
N LYS A 267 -18.82 3.71 -5.27
CA LYS A 267 -19.99 4.57 -5.46
C LYS A 267 -19.62 5.81 -6.28
N ALA A 268 -18.47 6.41 -5.99
CA ALA A 268 -18.05 7.61 -6.69
C ALA A 268 -17.79 7.36 -8.18
N TYR A 269 -17.15 6.24 -8.50
CA TYR A 269 -16.84 5.82 -9.85
C TYR A 269 -18.10 5.63 -10.72
N PHE A 270 -19.12 4.94 -10.20
CA PHE A 270 -20.36 4.74 -10.94
C PHE A 270 -21.17 6.02 -11.11
N LEU A 271 -21.18 6.90 -10.09
CA LEU A 271 -21.84 8.20 -10.20
C LEU A 271 -21.15 9.11 -11.24
N ALA A 272 -19.82 9.11 -11.29
CA ALA A 272 -19.06 9.83 -12.31
C ALA A 272 -19.36 9.30 -13.72
N LYS A 273 -19.50 7.98 -13.90
CA LYS A 273 -19.89 7.37 -15.19
C LYS A 273 -21.26 7.80 -15.70
N VAL A 274 -22.20 8.12 -14.81
CA VAL A 274 -23.53 8.64 -15.18
C VAL A 274 -23.61 10.17 -15.20
N GLY A 275 -22.46 10.86 -15.18
CA GLY A 275 -22.37 12.31 -15.35
C GLY A 275 -22.72 13.14 -14.11
N VAL A 276 -22.84 12.52 -12.93
CA VAL A 276 -23.04 13.25 -11.68
C VAL A 276 -21.72 13.95 -11.31
N LYS A 277 -21.78 15.28 -11.16
CA LYS A 277 -20.67 16.09 -10.66
C LYS A 277 -20.65 16.09 -9.12
N ASP A 278 -19.53 16.47 -8.52
CA ASP A 278 -19.41 16.65 -7.05
C ASP A 278 -19.61 15.38 -6.21
N VAL A 279 -19.07 14.28 -6.72
CA VAL A 279 -19.25 12.94 -6.14
C VAL A 279 -18.45 12.73 -4.83
N ASN A 280 -17.50 13.63 -4.53
CA ASN A 280 -16.46 13.45 -3.51
C ASN A 280 -16.51 14.46 -2.36
N ASP A 281 -17.64 15.15 -2.19
CA ASP A 281 -17.63 16.47 -1.56
C ASP A 281 -17.25 16.52 -0.08
N VAL A 282 -17.38 15.42 0.66
CA VAL A 282 -17.07 15.44 2.10
C VAL A 282 -16.31 14.20 2.54
N TRP A 283 -15.00 14.37 2.70
CA TRP A 283 -14.16 13.50 3.51
C TRP A 283 -14.51 13.73 4.98
N THR A 284 -14.88 12.69 5.70
CA THR A 284 -15.47 12.81 7.03
C THR A 284 -14.40 12.73 8.09
N SER A 285 -14.31 13.72 8.99
CA SER A 285 -13.41 13.59 10.13
C SER A 285 -13.88 12.47 11.04
N GLU A 286 -12.95 11.74 11.65
CA GLU A 286 -13.31 10.76 12.69
C GLU A 286 -14.10 11.48 13.80
N THR A 287 -15.41 11.25 13.85
CA THR A 287 -16.20 11.56 15.03
C THR A 287 -15.78 10.55 16.07
N LYS A 288 -15.21 10.99 17.19
CA LYS A 288 -14.97 10.11 18.35
C LYS A 288 -16.28 9.35 18.61
N LYS A 289 -16.27 8.04 18.37
CA LYS A 289 -17.35 7.13 18.78
C LYS A 289 -17.48 7.15 20.29
#